data_AF-Q58D44-F1
#
_entry.id   AF-Q58D44-F1
#
_cell.length_a   1.000
_cell.length_b   1.000
_cell.length_c   1.000
_cell.angle_alpha   90.00
_cell.angle_beta   90.00
_cell.angle_gamma   90.00
#
_symmetry.space_group_name_H-M   'P 1'
#
loop_
_entity.id
_entity.type
_entity.pdbx_description
1 polymer ?
#
loop_
_entity_poly.entity_id
_entity_poly.type
_entity_poly.pdbx_seq_one_letter_code
_entity_poly.pdbx_strand_id
1 'polypeptide(L)'
;MMLALRRACIFRALVFMAFLPPPQRAQDPAMVHYIYQRFQVLEQGLQKCTQATRAYIQDFQEFSKNISIMLGQCHTYTSEYKSAVHNLALRVERAQREIDYLEYLREADACVESEDKVLAEKLVQEAEEDQRIRMLLNASCDNMLMGIKSLKIVKKTTDTDGSWMKDAVSDSPKVYVFIGPRNNTVWEFANIRAFMEDSTKPAPRKLILTHSWQGTGQVIYKGFLFFSQPRDSQ
;
A
#
# COMPACT_ATOMS: atom_id res chain seq x y z
N MET A 1 -115.80 -47.45 -26.88
CA MET A 1 -114.54 -48.23 -26.80
C MET A 1 -113.25 -47.39 -26.82
N MET A 2 -113.18 -46.25 -27.55
CA MET A 2 -111.93 -45.48 -27.67
C MET A 2 -111.45 -44.75 -26.39
N LEU A 3 -112.34 -44.32 -25.49
CA LEU A 3 -111.95 -43.61 -24.27
C LEU A 3 -111.23 -44.50 -23.24
N ALA A 4 -111.59 -45.78 -23.17
CA ALA A 4 -111.00 -46.74 -22.22
C ALA A 4 -109.57 -47.12 -22.60
N LEU A 5 -109.30 -47.36 -23.90
CA LEU A 5 -107.95 -47.59 -24.41
C LEU A 5 -107.05 -46.36 -24.21
N ARG A 6 -107.57 -45.15 -24.41
CA ARG A 6 -106.80 -43.92 -24.23
C ARG A 6 -106.40 -43.71 -22.78
N ARG A 7 -107.30 -43.97 -21.82
CA ARG A 7 -106.98 -43.94 -20.38
C ARG A 7 -105.97 -45.03 -19.99
N ALA A 8 -106.11 -46.24 -20.52
CA ALA A 8 -105.17 -47.34 -20.25
C ALA A 8 -103.75 -47.07 -20.78
N CYS A 9 -103.63 -46.47 -21.98
CA CYS A 9 -102.33 -46.07 -22.53
C CYS A 9 -101.69 -44.92 -21.74
N ILE A 10 -102.48 -43.93 -21.31
CA ILE A 10 -101.97 -42.83 -20.46
C ILE A 10 -101.51 -43.38 -19.11
N PHE A 11 -102.28 -44.30 -18.51
CA PHE A 11 -101.89 -44.91 -17.24
C PHE A 11 -100.62 -45.77 -17.39
N ARG A 12 -100.51 -46.55 -18.47
CA ARG A 12 -99.28 -47.31 -18.77
C ARG A 12 -98.08 -46.40 -19.04
N ALA A 13 -98.26 -45.27 -19.74
CA ALA A 13 -97.19 -44.31 -20.00
C ALA A 13 -96.73 -43.61 -18.72
N LEU A 14 -97.67 -43.23 -17.84
CA LEU A 14 -97.35 -42.63 -16.54
C LEU A 14 -96.64 -43.61 -15.61
N VAL A 15 -97.06 -44.88 -15.60
CA VAL A 15 -96.37 -45.95 -14.86
C VAL A 15 -94.97 -46.18 -15.43
N PHE A 16 -94.80 -46.24 -16.76
CA PHE A 16 -93.48 -46.37 -17.39
C PHE A 16 -92.55 -45.19 -17.06
N MET A 17 -93.06 -43.96 -17.07
CA MET A 17 -92.28 -42.77 -16.69
C MET A 17 -91.95 -42.72 -15.19
N ALA A 18 -92.75 -43.36 -14.33
CA ALA A 18 -92.48 -43.48 -12.90
C ALA A 18 -91.45 -44.58 -12.56
N PHE A 19 -91.29 -45.59 -13.42
CA PHE A 19 -90.29 -46.66 -13.30
C PHE A 19 -89.00 -46.40 -14.08
N LEU A 20 -88.93 -45.33 -14.86
CA LEU A 20 -87.69 -44.86 -15.47
C LEU A 20 -86.80 -44.25 -14.36
N PRO A 21 -85.56 -44.74 -14.15
CA PRO A 21 -84.66 -44.12 -13.20
C PRO A 21 -84.47 -42.65 -13.58
N PRO A 22 -84.44 -41.73 -12.60
CA PRO A 22 -84.22 -40.32 -12.88
C PRO A 22 -82.96 -40.17 -13.73
N PRO A 23 -82.92 -39.25 -14.72
CA PRO A 23 -81.72 -39.05 -15.51
C PRO A 23 -80.59 -38.77 -14.53
N GLN A 24 -79.65 -39.71 -14.42
CA GLN A 24 -78.43 -39.51 -13.67
C GLN A 24 -77.78 -38.30 -14.33
N ARG A 25 -77.87 -37.12 -13.69
CA ARG A 25 -76.99 -36.01 -14.05
C ARG A 25 -75.60 -36.60 -14.03
N ALA A 26 -74.93 -36.59 -15.18
CA ALA A 26 -73.58 -37.09 -15.36
C ALA A 26 -72.59 -36.17 -14.64
N GLN A 27 -72.70 -36.13 -13.31
CA GLN A 27 -71.85 -35.33 -12.45
C GLN A 27 -71.59 -36.17 -11.21
N ASP A 28 -70.65 -37.10 -11.37
CA ASP A 28 -70.08 -37.87 -10.26
C ASP A 28 -69.58 -36.88 -9.19
N PRO A 29 -70.16 -36.87 -7.97
CA PRO A 29 -69.78 -35.95 -6.92
C PRO A 29 -68.30 -36.08 -6.52
N ALA A 30 -67.70 -37.26 -6.68
CA ALA A 30 -66.27 -37.45 -6.47
C ALA A 30 -65.42 -36.70 -7.50
N MET A 31 -65.85 -36.72 -8.78
CA MET A 31 -65.19 -36.00 -9.86
C MET A 31 -65.27 -34.47 -9.67
N VAL A 32 -66.43 -33.94 -9.23
CA VAL A 32 -66.56 -32.50 -8.93
C VAL A 32 -65.65 -32.08 -7.78
N HIS A 33 -65.60 -32.87 -6.72
CA HIS A 33 -64.72 -32.59 -5.58
C HIS A 33 -63.24 -32.61 -6.00
N TYR A 34 -62.84 -33.59 -6.80
CA TYR A 34 -61.49 -33.67 -7.35
C TYR A 34 -61.13 -32.43 -8.20
N ILE A 35 -62.05 -32.00 -9.08
CA ILE A 35 -61.85 -30.81 -9.90
C ILE A 35 -61.69 -29.57 -9.02
N TYR A 36 -62.53 -29.40 -8.00
CA TYR A 36 -62.46 -28.26 -7.08
C TYR A 36 -61.13 -28.22 -6.31
N GLN A 37 -60.66 -29.37 -5.80
CA GLN A 37 -59.35 -29.47 -5.14
C GLN A 37 -58.20 -29.10 -6.08
N ARG A 38 -58.25 -29.52 -7.35
CA ARG A 38 -57.25 -29.14 -8.36
C ARG A 38 -57.26 -27.66 -8.67
N PHE A 39 -58.44 -27.05 -8.80
CA PHE A 39 -58.57 -25.60 -8.98
C PHE A 39 -58.00 -24.82 -7.79
N GLN A 40 -58.23 -25.29 -6.57
CA GLN A 40 -57.69 -24.65 -5.36
C GLN A 40 -56.16 -24.67 -5.33
N VAL A 41 -55.53 -25.78 -5.72
CA VAL A 41 -54.06 -25.86 -5.84
C VAL A 41 -53.53 -24.95 -6.94
N LEU A 42 -54.21 -24.88 -8.09
CA LEU A 42 -53.87 -23.98 -9.19
C LEU A 42 -53.98 -22.50 -8.78
N GLU A 43 -55.03 -22.14 -8.07
CA GLU A 43 -55.24 -20.77 -7.58
C GLU A 43 -54.16 -20.36 -6.58
N GLN A 44 -53.83 -21.22 -5.62
CA GLN A 44 -52.73 -20.99 -4.68
C GLN A 44 -51.37 -20.89 -5.40
N GLY A 45 -51.14 -21.73 -6.41
CA GLY A 45 -49.95 -21.67 -7.24
C GLY A 45 -49.84 -20.36 -8.01
N LEU A 46 -50.95 -19.90 -8.60
CA LEU A 46 -51.02 -18.64 -9.34
C LEU A 46 -50.80 -17.43 -8.42
N GLN A 47 -51.38 -17.44 -7.22
CA GLN A 47 -51.16 -16.39 -6.22
C GLN A 47 -49.68 -16.31 -5.80
N LYS A 48 -49.04 -17.45 -5.51
CA LYS A 48 -47.61 -17.50 -5.19
C LYS A 48 -46.74 -17.01 -6.35
N CYS A 49 -47.03 -17.44 -7.57
CA CYS A 49 -46.31 -16.99 -8.77
C CYS A 49 -46.43 -15.47 -8.95
N THR A 50 -47.64 -14.93 -8.78
CA THR A 50 -47.90 -13.49 -8.89
C THR A 50 -47.14 -12.72 -7.81
N GLN A 51 -47.14 -13.21 -6.56
CA GLN A 51 -46.40 -12.58 -5.46
C GLN A 51 -44.90 -12.62 -5.69
N ALA A 52 -44.35 -13.76 -6.10
CA ALA A 52 -42.93 -13.91 -6.40
C ALA A 52 -42.50 -12.99 -7.56
N THR A 53 -43.33 -12.88 -8.61
CA THR A 53 -43.08 -11.97 -9.74
C THR A 53 -43.06 -10.51 -9.28
N ARG A 54 -43.98 -10.11 -8.40
CA ARG A 54 -43.99 -8.74 -7.85
C ARG A 54 -42.76 -8.46 -6.99
N ALA A 55 -42.36 -9.39 -6.13
CA ALA A 55 -41.15 -9.27 -5.32
C ALA A 55 -39.91 -9.11 -6.20
N TYR A 56 -39.77 -9.97 -7.22
CA TYR A 56 -38.67 -9.89 -8.17
C TYR A 56 -38.61 -8.54 -8.91
N ILE A 57 -39.75 -8.02 -9.34
CA ILE A 57 -39.82 -6.70 -10.01
C ILE A 57 -39.36 -5.59 -9.06
N GLN A 58 -39.76 -5.65 -7.79
CA GLN A 58 -39.35 -4.67 -6.77
C GLN A 58 -37.83 -4.73 -6.53
N ASP A 59 -37.28 -5.93 -6.34
CA ASP A 59 -35.84 -6.13 -6.16
C ASP A 59 -35.05 -5.61 -7.36
N PHE A 60 -35.54 -5.86 -8.58
CA PHE A 60 -34.91 -5.36 -9.79
C PHE A 60 -34.96 -3.83 -9.90
N GLN A 61 -36.07 -3.21 -9.51
CA GLN A 61 -36.20 -1.75 -9.50
C GLN A 61 -35.25 -1.12 -8.48
N GLU A 62 -35.14 -1.71 -7.28
CA GLU A 62 -34.19 -1.26 -6.25
C GLU A 62 -32.74 -1.40 -6.73
N PHE A 63 -32.40 -2.55 -7.29
CA PHE A 63 -31.09 -2.80 -7.89
C PHE A 63 -30.75 -1.78 -8.98
N SER A 64 -31.69 -1.52 -9.91
CA SER A 64 -31.52 -0.53 -10.97
C SER A 64 -31.29 0.89 -10.43
N LYS A 65 -32.03 1.27 -9.39
CA LYS A 65 -31.84 2.55 -8.68
C LYS A 65 -30.45 2.63 -8.04
N ASN A 66 -30.01 1.58 -7.37
CA ASN A 66 -28.71 1.53 -6.71
C ASN A 66 -27.56 1.64 -7.73
N ILE A 67 -27.65 0.92 -8.85
CA ILE A 67 -26.67 1.04 -9.95
C ILE A 67 -26.65 2.46 -10.51
N SER A 68 -27.83 3.06 -10.72
CA SER A 68 -27.92 4.42 -11.28
C SER A 68 -27.24 5.45 -10.37
N ILE A 69 -27.43 5.32 -9.05
CA ILE A 69 -26.77 6.17 -8.05
C ILE A 69 -25.26 5.96 -8.07
N MET A 70 -24.80 4.70 -8.04
CA MET A 70 -23.37 4.37 -8.05
C MET A 70 -22.69 4.87 -9.33
N LEU A 71 -23.36 4.75 -10.49
CA LEU A 71 -22.86 5.25 -11.76
C LEU A 71 -22.76 6.78 -11.77
N GLY A 72 -23.77 7.47 -11.20
CA GLY A 72 -23.73 8.92 -11.01
C GLY A 72 -22.55 9.37 -10.15
N GLN A 73 -22.33 8.71 -9.02
CA GLN A 73 -21.18 8.97 -8.14
C GLN A 73 -19.84 8.73 -8.85
N CYS A 74 -19.72 7.62 -9.58
CA CYS A 74 -18.52 7.30 -10.36
C CYS A 74 -18.21 8.38 -11.41
N HIS A 75 -19.24 8.91 -12.07
CA HIS A 75 -19.09 10.01 -13.03
C HIS A 75 -18.58 11.29 -12.35
N THR A 76 -19.13 11.63 -11.17
CA THR A 76 -18.65 12.77 -10.37
C THR A 76 -17.20 12.60 -9.95
N TYR A 77 -16.81 11.45 -9.40
CA TYR A 77 -15.41 11.20 -9.04
C TYR A 77 -14.47 11.26 -10.24
N THR A 78 -14.91 10.75 -11.40
CA THR A 78 -14.12 10.81 -12.64
C THR A 78 -13.90 12.25 -13.10
N SER A 79 -14.93 13.11 -13.02
CA SER A 79 -14.82 14.51 -13.42
C SER A 79 -13.95 15.33 -12.46
N GLU A 80 -14.08 15.10 -11.15
CA GLU A 80 -13.21 15.68 -10.12
C GLU A 80 -11.75 15.27 -10.32
N TYR A 81 -11.49 13.98 -10.52
CA TYR A 81 -10.14 13.47 -10.76
C TYR A 81 -9.54 14.07 -12.04
N LYS A 82 -10.31 14.13 -13.13
CA LYS A 82 -9.86 14.74 -14.39
C LYS A 82 -9.51 16.22 -14.19
N SER A 83 -10.31 16.97 -13.43
CA SER A 83 -10.05 18.36 -13.07
C SER A 83 -8.77 18.51 -12.24
N ALA A 84 -8.58 17.67 -11.22
CA ALA A 84 -7.39 17.69 -10.38
C ALA A 84 -6.11 17.41 -11.19
N VAL A 85 -6.14 16.40 -12.05
CA VAL A 85 -5.03 16.07 -12.96
C VAL A 85 -4.75 17.20 -13.93
N HIS A 86 -5.78 17.84 -14.51
CA HIS A 86 -5.59 18.96 -15.41
C HIS A 86 -4.95 20.18 -14.70
N ASN A 87 -5.41 20.51 -13.50
CA ASN A 87 -4.82 21.58 -12.69
C ASN A 87 -3.36 21.28 -12.31
N LEU A 88 -3.06 20.03 -11.96
CA LEU A 88 -1.69 19.60 -11.68
C LEU A 88 -0.80 19.73 -12.93
N ALA A 89 -1.28 19.29 -14.09
CA ALA A 89 -0.55 19.42 -15.35
C ALA A 89 -0.19 20.89 -15.64
N LEU A 90 -1.14 21.82 -15.48
CA LEU A 90 -0.87 23.26 -15.66
C LEU A 90 0.17 23.81 -14.68
N ARG A 91 0.20 23.30 -13.43
CA ARG A 91 1.21 23.70 -12.43
C ARG A 91 2.58 23.15 -12.79
N VAL A 92 2.65 21.90 -13.25
CA VAL A 92 3.89 21.27 -13.71
C VAL A 92 4.43 21.99 -14.95
N GLU A 93 3.59 22.30 -15.93
CA GLU A 93 3.99 23.08 -17.11
C GLU A 93 4.47 24.50 -16.77
N ARG A 94 3.92 25.12 -15.73
CA ARG A 94 4.43 26.42 -15.23
C ARG A 94 5.79 26.26 -14.56
N ALA A 95 5.92 25.29 -13.66
CA ALA A 95 7.18 25.01 -12.97
C ALA A 95 8.30 24.62 -13.95
N GLN A 96 7.99 23.84 -14.97
CA GLN A 96 8.95 23.48 -16.02
C GLN A 96 9.45 24.73 -16.75
N ARG A 97 8.56 25.66 -17.14
CA ARG A 97 8.96 26.92 -17.78
C ARG A 97 9.83 27.79 -16.88
N GLU A 98 9.57 27.80 -15.58
CA GLU A 98 10.41 28.52 -14.61
C GLU A 98 11.80 27.88 -14.49
N ILE A 99 11.89 26.55 -14.47
CA ILE A 99 13.16 25.81 -14.48
C ILE A 99 13.93 26.10 -15.77
N ASP A 100 13.28 26.01 -16.93
CA ASP A 100 13.91 26.27 -18.23
C ASP A 100 14.45 27.72 -18.30
N TYR A 101 13.71 28.69 -17.74
CA TYR A 101 14.18 30.08 -17.66
C TYR A 101 15.40 30.25 -16.74
N LEU A 102 15.40 29.61 -15.58
CA LEU A 102 16.55 29.63 -14.66
C LEU A 102 17.78 28.93 -15.25
N GLU A 103 17.57 27.83 -15.98
CA GLU A 103 18.63 27.13 -16.69
C GLU A 103 19.24 28.00 -17.79
N TYR A 104 18.39 28.69 -18.58
CA TYR A 104 18.84 29.67 -19.57
C TYR A 104 19.67 30.79 -18.92
N LEU A 105 19.23 31.35 -17.79
CA LEU A 105 20.00 32.38 -17.07
C LEU A 105 21.34 31.83 -16.58
N ARG A 106 21.37 30.62 -16.01
CA ARG A 106 22.59 29.98 -15.54
C ARG A 106 23.57 29.70 -16.69
N GLU A 107 23.08 29.29 -17.85
CA GLU A 107 23.91 29.08 -19.05
C GLU A 107 24.47 30.40 -19.59
N ALA A 108 23.67 31.48 -19.56
CA ALA A 108 24.11 32.81 -19.93
C ALA A 108 25.20 33.36 -18.98
N ASP A 109 25.07 33.14 -17.67
CA ASP A 109 26.08 33.50 -16.67
C ASP A 109 27.34 32.63 -16.78
N ALA A 110 27.19 31.34 -17.09
CA ALA A 110 28.31 30.41 -17.32
C ALA A 110 29.13 30.76 -18.58
N CYS A 111 28.57 31.52 -19.53
CA CYS A 111 29.33 32.07 -20.66
C CYS A 111 30.19 33.28 -20.26
N VAL A 112 30.00 33.86 -19.07
CA VAL A 112 30.71 35.05 -18.57
C VAL A 112 31.73 34.69 -17.47
N GLU A 113 31.50 33.61 -16.70
CA GLU A 113 32.44 33.17 -15.66
C GLU A 113 33.19 31.88 -16.03
N SER A 114 34.52 31.99 -16.15
CA SER A 114 35.42 30.84 -16.34
C SER A 114 35.23 29.81 -15.22
N GLU A 115 35.04 28.54 -15.59
CA GLU A 115 34.84 27.40 -14.67
C GLU A 115 35.84 27.35 -13.49
N ASP A 116 37.08 27.82 -13.71
CA ASP A 116 38.13 27.92 -12.69
C ASP A 116 37.82 28.88 -11.54
N LYS A 117 37.08 29.97 -11.79
CA LYS A 117 36.69 30.94 -10.75
C LYS A 117 35.59 30.40 -9.85
N VAL A 118 34.58 29.75 -10.44
CA VAL A 118 33.46 29.16 -9.69
C VAL A 118 33.95 27.99 -8.83
N LEU A 119 34.88 27.18 -9.34
CA LEU A 119 35.49 26.11 -8.55
C LEU A 119 36.32 26.67 -7.38
N ALA A 120 37.10 27.72 -7.62
CA ALA A 120 37.90 28.37 -6.58
C ALA A 120 37.04 29.00 -5.49
N GLU A 121 35.97 29.73 -5.85
CA GLU A 121 35.06 30.35 -4.88
C GLU A 121 34.31 29.32 -4.04
N LYS A 122 33.88 28.21 -4.64
CA LYS A 122 33.22 27.12 -3.93
C LYS A 122 34.14 26.43 -2.91
N LEU A 123 35.41 26.22 -3.28
CA LEU A 123 36.41 25.66 -2.37
C LEU A 123 36.74 26.61 -1.21
N VAL A 124 36.73 27.93 -1.46
CA VAL A 124 36.92 28.95 -0.42
C VAL A 124 35.72 28.98 0.53
N GLN A 125 34.49 28.95 0.02
CA GLN A 125 33.28 28.90 0.85
C GLN A 125 33.22 27.65 1.73
N GLU A 126 33.57 26.48 1.18
CA GLU A 126 33.60 25.22 1.94
C GLU A 126 34.68 25.26 3.05
N ALA A 127 35.86 25.82 2.75
CA ALA A 127 36.92 26.00 3.74
C ALA A 127 36.53 27.00 4.85
N GLU A 128 35.84 28.08 4.51
CA GLU A 128 35.33 29.05 5.48
C GLU A 128 34.22 28.47 6.37
N GLU A 129 33.30 27.69 5.81
CA GLU A 129 32.29 26.97 6.60
C GLU A 129 32.92 25.96 7.56
N ASP A 130 33.89 25.18 7.10
CA ASP A 130 34.64 24.24 7.94
C ASP A 130 35.39 24.96 9.07
N GLN A 131 35.97 26.13 8.79
CA GLN A 131 36.63 26.95 9.79
C GLN A 131 35.64 27.53 10.81
N ARG A 132 34.45 27.97 10.38
CA ARG A 132 33.37 28.40 11.28
C ARG A 132 32.88 27.26 12.16
N ILE A 133 32.68 26.06 11.61
CA ILE A 133 32.26 24.87 12.36
C ILE A 133 33.32 24.52 13.42
N ARG A 134 34.61 24.53 13.07
CA ARG A 134 35.70 24.29 14.03
C ARG A 134 35.75 25.33 15.14
N MET A 135 35.53 26.61 14.82
CA MET A 135 35.48 27.68 15.83
C MET A 135 34.27 27.53 16.76
N LEU A 136 33.10 27.14 16.24
CA LEU A 136 31.88 26.93 17.02
C LEU A 136 31.98 25.70 17.94
N LEU A 137 32.55 24.60 17.45
CA LEU A 137 32.74 23.37 18.24
C LEU A 137 33.73 23.55 19.40
N ASN A 138 34.70 24.45 19.27
CA ASN A 138 35.67 24.75 20.33
C ASN A 138 35.14 25.73 21.40
N ALA A 139 34.01 26.40 21.17
CA ALA A 139 33.58 27.54 21.99
C ALA A 139 32.24 27.34 22.74
N SER A 140 31.38 26.39 22.40
CA SER A 140 30.08 26.24 23.10
C SER A 140 29.52 24.82 23.08
N CYS A 141 29.07 24.36 24.27
CA CYS A 141 28.32 23.12 24.48
C CYS A 141 26.79 23.33 24.49
N ASP A 142 26.29 24.48 24.04
CA ASP A 142 24.85 24.82 24.08
C ASP A 142 24.07 24.41 22.82
N ASN A 143 24.76 23.78 21.86
CA ASN A 143 24.15 23.41 20.57
C ASN A 143 23.39 22.08 20.67
N MET A 144 22.07 22.14 20.51
CA MET A 144 21.20 20.97 20.47
C MET A 144 21.28 20.27 19.10
N LEU A 145 21.35 18.92 19.08
CA LEU A 145 21.29 18.15 17.84
C LEU A 145 19.89 18.29 17.21
N MET A 146 19.78 19.13 16.18
CA MET A 146 18.50 19.41 15.52
C MET A 146 18.12 18.38 14.44
N GLY A 147 19.08 17.63 13.90
CA GLY A 147 18.81 16.64 12.87
C GLY A 147 20.07 15.94 12.37
N ILE A 148 19.87 14.76 11.78
CA ILE A 148 20.93 13.94 11.16
C ILE A 148 20.72 14.00 9.64
N LYS A 149 21.73 14.45 8.89
CA LYS A 149 21.73 14.43 7.42
C LYS A 149 21.76 12.98 6.89
N SER A 150 21.55 12.80 5.59
CA SER A 150 21.65 11.50 4.94
C SER A 150 22.99 10.79 5.20
N LEU A 151 22.95 9.46 5.31
CA LEU A 151 24.11 8.63 5.59
C LEU A 151 25.03 8.52 4.37
N LYS A 152 26.33 8.65 4.58
CA LYS A 152 27.36 8.38 3.57
C LYS A 152 27.90 6.96 3.77
N ILE A 153 27.73 6.10 2.76
CA ILE A 153 28.36 4.77 2.75
C ILE A 153 29.84 4.95 2.40
N VAL A 154 30.72 4.65 3.35
CA VAL A 154 32.17 4.83 3.19
C VAL A 154 32.84 3.55 2.69
N LYS A 155 32.51 2.39 3.27
CA LYS A 155 33.03 1.08 2.88
C LYS A 155 32.05 -0.03 3.28
N LYS A 156 32.02 -1.11 2.49
CA LYS A 156 31.34 -2.35 2.86
C LYS A 156 32.37 -3.39 3.30
N THR A 157 32.13 -4.03 4.43
CA THR A 157 32.99 -5.03 5.06
C THR A 157 32.24 -6.35 5.19
N THR A 158 32.97 -7.46 5.35
CA THR A 158 32.41 -8.82 5.41
C THR A 158 31.67 -9.12 6.69
N ASP A 159 32.14 -8.57 7.82
CA ASP A 159 31.56 -8.82 9.14
C ASP A 159 30.31 -7.98 9.37
N THR A 160 29.35 -8.55 10.11
CA THR A 160 28.06 -7.91 10.43
C THR A 160 28.22 -6.76 11.40
N ASP A 161 29.14 -6.91 12.36
CA ASP A 161 29.34 -5.98 13.47
C ASP A 161 30.79 -5.50 13.54
N GLY A 162 30.97 -4.24 13.88
CA GLY A 162 32.28 -3.63 14.04
C GLY A 162 32.16 -2.15 14.35
N SER A 163 33.30 -1.49 14.45
CA SER A 163 33.37 -0.05 14.61
C SER A 163 34.57 0.51 13.85
N TRP A 164 34.49 1.78 13.47
CA TRP A 164 35.63 2.48 12.87
C TRP A 164 35.59 3.94 13.31
N MET A 165 36.74 4.57 13.44
CA MET A 165 36.85 5.95 13.88
C MET A 165 38.20 6.57 13.59
N LYS A 166 38.26 7.88 13.78
CA LYS A 166 39.50 8.65 13.91
C LYS A 166 39.75 8.93 15.39
N ASP A 167 40.96 9.36 15.70
CA ASP A 167 41.23 9.92 17.02
C ASP A 167 40.45 11.24 17.16
N ALA A 168 39.65 11.36 18.21
CA ALA A 168 38.76 12.51 18.40
C ALA A 168 39.51 13.83 18.63
N VAL A 169 40.76 13.78 19.08
CA VAL A 169 41.54 14.97 19.46
C VAL A 169 42.76 15.18 18.57
N SER A 170 43.28 14.12 17.96
CA SER A 170 44.45 14.24 17.09
C SER A 170 44.06 14.71 15.70
N ASP A 171 44.80 15.67 15.16
CA ASP A 171 44.75 16.06 13.74
C ASP A 171 45.33 15.00 12.79
N SER A 172 45.63 13.80 13.30
CA SER A 172 46.12 12.70 12.50
C SER A 172 45.08 12.30 11.44
N PRO A 173 45.46 12.15 10.17
CA PRO A 173 44.54 11.72 9.12
C PRO A 173 44.12 10.25 9.25
N LYS A 174 44.76 9.50 10.16
CA LYS A 174 44.63 8.06 10.33
C LYS A 174 43.21 7.63 10.68
N VAL A 175 42.84 6.45 10.19
CA VAL A 175 41.55 5.82 10.44
C VAL A 175 41.79 4.44 11.03
N TYR A 176 41.06 4.09 12.09
CA TYR A 176 41.18 2.82 12.79
C TYR A 176 39.91 2.02 12.64
N VAL A 177 40.05 0.72 12.36
CA VAL A 177 38.93 -0.20 12.11
C VAL A 177 39.03 -1.39 13.04
N PHE A 178 37.90 -1.69 13.70
CA PHE A 178 37.72 -2.80 14.64
C PHE A 178 36.66 -3.73 14.06
N ILE A 179 37.10 -4.91 13.67
CA ILE A 179 36.25 -5.89 12.99
C ILE A 179 35.76 -6.90 14.02
N GLY A 180 34.43 -7.03 14.13
CA GLY A 180 33.78 -7.99 15.02
C GLY A 180 33.69 -7.56 16.49
N PRO A 181 32.77 -8.17 17.25
CA PRO A 181 32.53 -7.85 18.66
C PRO A 181 33.55 -8.50 19.62
N ARG A 182 34.32 -9.50 19.16
CA ARG A 182 35.38 -10.17 19.94
C ARG A 182 36.58 -10.43 19.06
N ASN A 183 37.54 -9.52 19.12
CA ASN A 183 38.77 -9.59 18.34
C ASN A 183 39.89 -8.86 19.11
N ASN A 184 41.13 -8.98 18.63
CA ASN A 184 42.30 -8.30 19.18
C ASN A 184 43.12 -7.58 18.10
N THR A 185 42.61 -7.52 16.86
CA THR A 185 43.34 -6.97 15.72
C THR A 185 42.74 -5.65 15.26
N VAL A 186 43.48 -4.56 15.43
CA VAL A 186 43.12 -3.24 14.94
C VAL A 186 43.79 -2.97 13.60
N TRP A 187 43.03 -2.46 12.64
CA TRP A 187 43.56 -2.04 11.34
C TRP A 187 43.71 -0.52 11.30
N GLU A 188 44.94 -0.04 11.14
CA GLU A 188 45.28 1.38 11.00
C GLU A 188 45.50 1.72 9.52
N PHE A 189 44.68 2.62 8.98
CA PHE A 189 44.81 3.17 7.63
C PHE A 189 45.43 4.57 7.70
N ALA A 190 46.25 4.91 6.71
CA ALA A 190 46.97 6.18 6.68
C ALA A 190 46.04 7.41 6.57
N ASN A 191 44.94 7.28 5.83
CA ASN A 191 43.95 8.34 5.64
C ASN A 191 42.59 7.77 5.19
N ILE A 192 41.56 8.63 5.15
CA ILE A 192 40.20 8.22 4.73
C ILE A 192 40.15 7.72 3.28
N ARG A 193 41.02 8.23 2.40
CA ARG A 193 41.10 7.80 0.99
C ARG A 193 41.58 6.35 0.90
N ALA A 194 42.68 6.03 1.58
CA ALA A 194 43.22 4.67 1.68
C ALA A 194 42.24 3.69 2.36
N PHE A 195 41.35 4.18 3.22
CA PHE A 195 40.28 3.37 3.78
C PHE A 195 39.17 3.10 2.74
N MET A 196 38.72 4.11 1.98
CA MET A 196 37.66 3.97 0.98
C MET A 196 38.07 3.16 -0.24
N GLU A 197 39.31 3.31 -0.70
CA GLU A 197 39.80 2.56 -1.85
C GLU A 197 39.94 1.06 -1.52
N ASP A 198 39.61 0.20 -2.48
CA ASP A 198 39.93 -1.24 -2.43
C ASP A 198 41.39 -1.50 -2.84
N SER A 199 42.11 -0.44 -3.21
CA SER A 199 43.54 -0.49 -3.51
C SER A 199 44.32 -0.73 -2.20
N THR A 200 45.14 -1.78 -2.15
CA THR A 200 45.94 -2.12 -0.96
C THR A 200 47.18 -1.22 -0.80
N LYS A 201 47.16 0.01 -1.34
CA LYS A 201 48.31 0.92 -1.36
C LYS A 201 47.89 2.32 -0.87
N PRO A 202 48.40 2.80 0.29
CA PRO A 202 49.25 2.09 1.25
C PRO A 202 48.49 0.98 1.98
N ALA A 203 49.16 -0.14 2.23
CA ALA A 203 48.56 -1.25 2.95
C ALA A 203 48.20 -0.84 4.38
N PRO A 204 47.05 -1.30 4.92
CA PRO A 204 46.69 -1.01 6.29
C PRO A 204 47.68 -1.67 7.25
N ARG A 205 48.08 -0.94 8.29
CA ARG A 205 48.94 -1.48 9.34
C ARG A 205 48.09 -2.31 10.29
N LYS A 206 48.51 -3.55 10.52
CA LYS A 206 47.89 -4.46 11.49
C LYS A 206 48.51 -4.26 12.87
N LEU A 207 47.69 -3.92 13.86
CA LEU A 207 48.09 -3.79 15.26
C LEU A 207 47.40 -4.90 16.06
N ILE A 208 48.20 -5.74 16.73
CA ILE A 208 47.68 -6.84 17.56
C ILE A 208 47.74 -6.40 19.02
N LEU A 209 46.59 -6.38 19.67
CA LEU A 209 46.46 -6.05 21.08
C LEU A 209 46.82 -7.27 21.95
N THR A 210 47.28 -6.98 23.16
CA THR A 210 47.60 -8.01 24.16
C THR A 210 46.36 -8.76 24.65
N HIS A 211 45.20 -8.10 24.64
CA HIS A 211 43.91 -8.66 25.05
C HIS A 211 42.87 -8.45 23.96
N SER A 212 41.91 -9.36 23.85
CA SER A 212 40.74 -9.16 23.02
C SER A 212 39.77 -8.17 23.66
N TRP A 213 38.98 -7.48 22.84
CA TRP A 213 37.88 -6.63 23.31
C TRP A 213 36.55 -7.39 23.33
N GLN A 214 35.57 -6.80 24.04
CA GLN A 214 34.18 -7.24 24.09
C GLN A 214 33.26 -6.09 23.63
N GLY A 215 32.46 -6.35 22.60
CA GLY A 215 31.52 -5.38 22.01
C GLY A 215 32.14 -4.47 20.94
N THR A 216 31.46 -3.37 20.62
CA THR A 216 31.86 -2.38 19.58
C THR A 216 32.12 -0.98 20.13
N GLY A 217 32.27 -0.86 21.46
CA GLY A 217 32.49 0.41 22.16
C GLY A 217 33.97 0.78 22.34
N GLN A 218 34.79 0.64 21.30
CA GLN A 218 36.19 1.06 21.31
C GLN A 218 36.27 2.57 21.08
N VAL A 219 37.21 3.26 21.74
CA VAL A 219 37.48 4.69 21.51
C VAL A 219 38.98 4.93 21.42
N ILE A 220 39.40 5.75 20.45
CA ILE A 220 40.77 6.27 20.39
C ILE A 220 40.76 7.73 20.78
N TYR A 221 41.56 8.06 21.79
CA TYR A 221 41.65 9.40 22.34
C TYR A 221 43.11 9.72 22.67
N LYS A 222 43.64 10.79 22.06
CA LYS A 222 45.03 11.25 22.26
C LYS A 222 46.07 10.14 21.99
N GLY A 223 45.84 9.34 20.95
CA GLY A 223 46.73 8.26 20.53
C GLY A 223 46.62 6.97 21.35
N PHE A 224 45.76 6.91 22.37
CA PHE A 224 45.54 5.70 23.18
C PHE A 224 44.21 5.05 22.82
N LEU A 225 44.21 3.71 22.79
CA LEU A 225 43.03 2.90 22.55
C LEU A 225 42.40 2.46 23.88
N PHE A 226 41.12 2.75 24.06
CA PHE A 226 40.31 2.32 25.19
C PHE A 226 39.27 1.31 24.71
N PHE A 227 39.18 0.17 25.37
CA PHE A 227 38.21 -0.88 25.05
C PHE A 227 37.83 -1.67 26.31
N SER A 228 36.66 -2.31 26.26
CA SER A 228 36.20 -3.19 27.32
C SER A 228 36.84 -4.57 27.18
N GLN A 229 37.52 -5.03 28.22
CA GLN A 229 38.06 -6.39 28.28
C GLN A 229 36.93 -7.38 28.60
N PRO A 230 36.93 -8.59 28.00
CA PRO A 230 36.05 -9.68 28.42
C PRO A 230 36.21 -9.92 29.93
N ARG A 231 35.08 -10.07 30.64
CA ARG A 231 35.13 -10.55 32.01
C ARG A 231 35.45 -12.04 31.97
N ASP A 232 36.55 -12.44 32.59
CA ASP A 232 36.78 -13.84 32.91
C ASP A 232 35.68 -14.27 33.88
N SER A 233 34.86 -15.23 33.47
CA SER A 233 33.85 -15.84 34.33
C SER A 233 34.56 -16.64 35.43
N GLN A 234 34.57 -16.10 36.65
CA GLN A 234 34.77 -16.87 37.88
C GLN A 234 33.54 -17.72 38.18
#